data_AF-A0A0M4I366-F1
#
_entry.id   AF-A0A0M4I366-F1
#
_cell.length_a   1.000
_cell.length_b   1.000
_cell.length_c   1.000
_cell.angle_alpha   90.00
_cell.angle_beta   90.00
_cell.angle_gamma   90.00
#
_symmetry.space_group_name_H-M   'P 1'
#
loop_
_entity.id
_entity.type
_entity.pdbx_description
1 polymer ?
#
loop_
_entity_poly.entity_id
_entity_poly.type
_entity_poly.pdbx_seq_one_letter_code
_entity_poly.pdbx_strand_id
1 'polypeptide(L)'
;MLECLIAGTTHREGLPAYEPKLQPGQALTLQREPDSAYDDWAVRVLTTDTPPFWLGYLPEGRNETIARLLDAGFNLSARLTHKAWEDDWLHLEIEVLLNR
;
A
#
# COMPACT_ATOMS: atom_id res chain seq x y z
N MET A 1 8.97 5.11 -11.64
CA MET A 1 8.72 4.57 -10.30
C MET A 1 7.69 5.47 -9.65
N LEU A 2 6.65 4.93 -9.02
CA LEU A 2 5.57 5.72 -8.44
C LEU A 2 5.83 5.90 -6.94
N GLU A 3 6.03 7.14 -6.48
CA GLU A 3 6.17 7.44 -5.04
C GLU A 3 4.88 8.09 -4.52
N CYS A 4 4.17 7.47 -3.58
CA CYS A 4 2.92 8.00 -3.07
C CYS A 4 2.68 7.67 -1.59
N LEU A 5 1.76 8.40 -0.96
CA LEU A 5 1.21 8.02 0.33
C LEU A 5 0.36 6.75 0.24
N ILE A 6 0.18 6.05 1.35
CA ILE A 6 -0.85 5.01 1.51
C ILE A 6 -2.16 5.68 1.95
N ALA A 7 -3.22 5.49 1.18
CA ALA A 7 -4.55 6.02 1.48
C ALA A 7 -5.32 5.11 2.46
N GLY A 8 -6.19 5.72 3.26
CA GLY A 8 -7.13 5.00 4.14
C GLY A 8 -6.51 4.36 5.38
N THR A 9 -5.30 4.77 5.79
CA THR A 9 -4.64 4.27 7.01
C THR A 9 -5.45 4.59 8.27
N THR A 10 -6.22 5.68 8.31
CA THR A 10 -7.16 6.02 9.39
C THR A 10 -8.27 4.98 9.59
N HIS A 11 -8.59 4.20 8.57
CA HIS A 11 -9.62 3.14 8.65
C HIS A 11 -9.04 1.77 9.02
N ARG A 12 -7.73 1.67 9.29
CA ARG A 12 -7.08 0.40 9.61
C ARG A 12 -7.05 0.19 11.11
N GLU A 13 -8.04 -0.55 11.61
CA GLU A 13 -8.04 -1.02 12.99
C GLU A 13 -6.76 -1.83 13.28
N GLY A 14 -6.12 -1.54 14.41
CA GLY A 14 -4.87 -2.19 14.80
C GLY A 14 -3.60 -1.65 14.15
N LEU A 15 -3.69 -0.73 13.16
CA LEU A 15 -2.51 -0.10 12.57
C LEU A 15 -1.65 0.64 13.61
N PRO A 16 -2.21 1.37 14.62
CA PRO A 16 -1.39 1.98 15.66
C PRO A 16 -0.55 0.97 16.46
N ALA A 17 -1.12 -0.20 16.76
CA ALA A 17 -0.41 -1.27 17.48
C ALA A 17 0.61 -2.00 16.58
N TYR A 18 0.40 -1.98 15.27
CA TYR A 18 1.26 -2.63 14.30
C TYR A 18 2.44 -1.73 13.84
N GLU A 19 2.25 -0.40 13.83
CA GLU A 19 3.23 0.60 13.39
C GLU A 19 4.67 0.40 13.91
N PRO A 20 4.90 0.01 15.19
CA PRO A 20 6.26 -0.21 15.70
C PRO A 20 7.03 -1.31 14.94
N LYS A 21 6.32 -2.22 14.26
CA LYS A 21 6.92 -3.28 13.43
C LYS A 21 7.28 -2.80 12.02
N LEU A 22 6.70 -1.70 11.55
CA LEU A 22 6.98 -1.13 10.24
C LEU A 22 8.37 -0.50 10.22
N GLN A 23 9.20 -0.83 9.23
CA GLN A 23 10.52 -0.24 9.05
C GLN A 23 10.63 0.39 7.66
N PRO A 24 11.07 1.67 7.55
CA PRO A 24 11.49 2.21 6.26
C PRO A 24 12.51 1.28 5.59
N GLY A 25 12.36 1.10 4.28
CA GLY A 25 13.13 0.16 3.48
C GLY A 25 12.51 -1.24 3.35
N GLN A 26 11.56 -1.61 4.20
CA GLN A 26 10.94 -2.94 4.13
C GLN A 26 10.09 -3.11 2.87
N ALA A 27 10.05 -4.34 2.35
CA ALA A 27 9.19 -4.71 1.24
C ALA A 27 7.72 -4.73 1.66
N LEU A 28 6.85 -4.38 0.72
CA LEU A 28 5.40 -4.41 0.81
C LEU A 28 4.85 -5.10 -0.44
N THR A 29 3.69 -5.72 -0.29
CA THR A 29 2.98 -6.39 -1.37
C THR A 29 1.85 -5.50 -1.88
N LEU A 30 1.67 -5.47 -3.19
CA LEU A 30 0.53 -4.83 -3.85
C LEU A 30 -0.44 -5.92 -4.29
N GLN A 31 -1.70 -5.81 -3.86
CA GLN A 31 -2.74 -6.77 -4.23
C GLN A 31 -3.88 -6.03 -4.92
N ARG A 32 -4.21 -6.47 -6.13
CA ARG A 32 -5.36 -5.97 -6.87
C ARG A 32 -6.67 -6.37 -6.18
N GLU A 33 -7.63 -5.46 -6.13
CA GLU A 33 -9.02 -5.70 -5.71
C GLU A 33 -9.98 -5.28 -6.84
N PRO A 34 -10.18 -6.14 -7.86
CA PRO A 34 -10.94 -5.79 -9.05
C PRO A 34 -12.46 -5.77 -8.84
N ASP A 35 -12.94 -6.30 -7.71
CA ASP A 35 -14.34 -6.39 -7.30
C ASP A 35 -14.74 -5.32 -6.27
N SER A 36 -13.88 -4.31 -6.07
CA SER A 36 -14.18 -3.14 -5.23
C SER A 36 -15.45 -2.44 -5.71
N ALA A 37 -16.40 -2.22 -4.79
CA ALA A 37 -17.64 -1.48 -5.08
C ALA A 37 -17.46 0.05 -5.13
N TYR A 38 -16.26 0.54 -4.78
CA TYR A 38 -15.99 1.98 -4.60
C TYR A 38 -14.99 2.54 -5.61
N ASP A 39 -14.04 1.72 -6.06
CA ASP A 39 -12.92 2.14 -6.89
C ASP A 39 -12.50 0.98 -7.81
N ASP A 40 -12.81 1.12 -9.09
CA ASP A 40 -12.52 0.12 -10.12
C ASP A 40 -11.03 -0.24 -10.19
N TRP A 41 -10.13 0.65 -9.76
CA TRP A 41 -8.69 0.49 -9.81
C TRP A 41 -8.05 0.23 -8.45
N ALA A 42 -8.84 -0.18 -7.45
CA ALA A 42 -8.35 -0.44 -6.09
C ALA A 42 -7.16 -1.42 -6.05
N VAL A 43 -6.09 -0.99 -5.36
CA VAL A 43 -4.88 -1.79 -5.09
C VAL A 43 -4.53 -1.67 -3.61
N ARG A 44 -4.63 -2.77 -2.88
CA ARG A 44 -4.28 -2.88 -1.46
C ARG A 44 -2.77 -2.88 -1.29
N VAL A 45 -2.31 -2.21 -0.25
CA VAL A 45 -0.91 -2.23 0.22
C VAL A 45 -0.85 -3.07 1.49
N LEU A 46 -0.05 -4.14 1.45
CA LEU A 46 0.04 -5.15 2.50
C LEU A 46 1.49 -5.31 2.96
N THR A 47 1.69 -5.70 4.21
CA THR A 47 3.01 -6.17 4.66
C THR A 47 3.30 -7.59 4.15
N THR A 48 4.58 -7.98 4.19
CA THR A 48 5.03 -9.33 3.80
C THR A 48 4.95 -10.35 4.94
N ASP A 49 4.39 -9.98 6.09
CA ASP A 49 4.25 -10.86 7.24
C ASP A 49 3.29 -12.04 6.95
N THR A 50 3.31 -13.05 7.83
CA THR A 50 2.35 -14.15 7.80
C THR A 50 1.60 -14.23 9.15
N PRO A 51 0.31 -13.85 9.21
CA PRO A 51 -0.52 -13.30 8.12
C PRO A 51 -0.12 -11.86 7.74
N PRO A 52 -0.39 -11.41 6.49
CA PRO A 52 -0.09 -10.06 6.07
C PRO A 52 -1.00 -9.05 6.78
N PHE A 53 -0.46 -7.90 7.15
CA PHE A 53 -1.23 -6.79 7.69
C PHE A 53 -1.61 -5.83 6.55
N TRP A 54 -2.89 -5.45 6.51
CA TRP A 54 -3.39 -4.53 5.49
C TRP A 54 -3.25 -3.07 5.92
N LEU A 55 -2.34 -2.35 5.27
CA LEU A 55 -1.97 -0.97 5.62
C LEU A 55 -2.90 0.08 5.01
N GLY A 56 -3.55 -0.23 3.88
CA GLY A 56 -4.42 0.70 3.17
C GLY A 56 -4.39 0.46 1.66
N TYR A 57 -4.58 1.52 0.89
CA TYR A 57 -4.64 1.46 -0.58
C TYR A 57 -3.63 2.38 -1.24
N LEU A 58 -3.35 2.15 -2.52
CA LEU A 58 -2.84 3.22 -3.39
C LEU A 58 -3.91 4.31 -3.54
N PRO A 59 -3.55 5.61 -3.57
CA PRO A 59 -4.51 6.68 -3.78
C PRO A 59 -5.21 6.56 -5.14
N GLU A 60 -6.52 6.81 -5.19
CA GLU A 60 -7.37 6.70 -6.39
C GLU A 60 -6.77 7.42 -7.61
N GLY A 61 -6.31 8.67 -7.45
CA GLY A 61 -5.70 9.43 -8.55
C GLY A 61 -4.35 8.91 -9.06
N ARG A 62 -3.83 7.80 -8.50
CA ARG A 62 -2.49 7.26 -8.78
C ARG A 62 -2.48 5.75 -9.01
N ASN A 63 -3.60 5.06 -8.80
CA ASN A 63 -3.65 3.60 -8.77
C ASN A 63 -3.84 2.96 -10.17
N GLU A 64 -4.50 3.62 -11.12
CA GLU A 64 -4.94 3.02 -12.40
C GLU A 64 -3.80 2.34 -13.16
N THR A 65 -2.67 3.04 -13.34
CA THR A 65 -1.51 2.49 -14.04
C THR A 65 -0.97 1.24 -13.34
N ILE A 66 -0.93 1.24 -12.01
CA ILE A 66 -0.45 0.10 -11.22
C ILE A 66 -1.44 -1.07 -11.29
N ALA A 67 -2.73 -0.77 -11.19
CA ALA A 67 -3.81 -1.74 -11.31
C ALA A 67 -3.76 -2.46 -12.66
N ARG A 68 -3.66 -1.71 -13.77
CA ARG A 68 -3.54 -2.28 -15.13
C ARG A 68 -2.30 -3.15 -15.32
N LEU A 69 -1.17 -2.77 -14.71
CA LEU A 69 0.04 -3.58 -14.75
C LEU A 69 -0.14 -4.90 -13.97
N LEU A 70 -0.76 -4.86 -12.79
CA LEU A 70 -1.11 -6.06 -12.05
C LEU A 70 -2.08 -6.96 -12.84
N ASP A 71 -3.11 -6.37 -13.46
CA ASP A 71 -4.10 -7.07 -14.29
C ASP A 71 -3.43 -7.73 -15.51
N ALA A 72 -2.37 -7.12 -16.05
CA ALA A 72 -1.55 -7.68 -17.13
C ALA A 72 -0.51 -8.72 -16.66
N GLY A 73 -0.45 -9.03 -15.36
CA GLY A 73 0.44 -10.04 -14.79
C GLY A 73 1.86 -9.56 -14.51
N PHE A 74 2.12 -8.25 -14.49
CA PHE A 74 3.42 -7.74 -14.10
C PHE A 74 3.68 -7.96 -12.61
N ASN A 75 4.90 -8.36 -12.28
CA ASN A 75 5.34 -8.53 -10.90
C ASN A 75 5.72 -7.16 -10.31
N LEU A 76 4.82 -6.57 -9.52
CA LEU A 76 5.06 -5.31 -8.82
C LEU A 76 5.20 -5.55 -7.32
N SER A 77 6.07 -4.77 -6.69
CA SER A 77 6.17 -4.66 -5.24
C SER A 77 6.12 -3.19 -4.83
N ALA A 78 6.09 -2.93 -3.53
CA ALA A 78 6.34 -1.61 -3.00
C ALA A 78 7.38 -1.67 -1.88
N ARG A 79 7.94 -0.51 -1.54
CA ARG A 79 8.85 -0.34 -0.42
C ARG A 79 8.35 0.80 0.45
N LEU A 80 8.30 0.60 1.76
CA LEU A 80 8.04 1.70 2.70
C LEU A 80 9.22 2.68 2.66
N THR A 81 8.97 3.96 2.46
CA THR A 81 10.03 4.98 2.36
C THR A 81 9.99 5.94 3.55
N HIS A 82 8.79 6.22 4.07
CA HIS A 82 8.62 7.09 5.22
C HIS A 82 7.45 6.62 6.10
N LYS A 83 7.56 6.86 7.41
CA LYS A 83 6.46 6.73 8.36
C LYS A 83 6.52 7.85 9.40
N ALA A 84 5.40 8.50 9.69
CA ALA A 84 5.28 9.50 10.74
C ALA A 84 3.85 9.54 11.29
N TRP A 85 3.72 9.79 12.58
CA TRP A 85 2.44 10.15 13.18
C TRP A 85 2.18 11.64 12.98
N GLU A 86 1.00 11.98 12.44
CA GLU A 86 0.45 13.32 12.35
C GLU A 86 -0.87 13.33 13.13
N ASP A 87 -0.84 13.87 14.35
CA ASP A 87 -1.94 13.77 15.32
C ASP A 87 -2.41 12.31 15.48
N ASP A 88 -3.65 12.01 15.07
CA ASP A 88 -4.28 10.69 15.17
C ASP A 88 -4.13 9.86 13.87
N TRP A 89 -3.32 10.31 12.91
CA TRP A 89 -3.15 9.67 11.62
C TRP A 89 -1.71 9.21 11.38
N LEU A 90 -1.54 7.96 10.94
CA LEU A 90 -0.26 7.45 10.49
C LEU A 90 -0.05 7.75 9.01
N HIS A 91 0.84 8.71 8.74
CA HIS A 91 1.34 9.04 7.41
C HIS A 91 2.38 8.00 6.98
N LEU A 92 2.11 7.29 5.89
CA LEU A 92 3.01 6.29 5.30
C LEU A 92 3.26 6.65 3.84
N GLU A 93 4.53 6.71 3.44
CA GLU A 93 4.91 6.87 2.03
C GLU A 93 5.58 5.61 1.52
N ILE A 94 5.29 5.28 0.27
CA ILE A 94 5.83 4.11 -0.40
C ILE A 94 6.34 4.47 -1.79
N GLU A 95 7.20 3.60 -2.29
CA GLU A 95 7.62 3.60 -3.68
C GLU A 95 7.24 2.27 -4.32
N VAL A 96 6.53 2.32 -5.46
CA VAL A 96 6.16 1.14 -6.24
C VAL A 96 7.26 0.77 -7.21
N LEU A 97 7.69 -0.48 -7.14
CA LEU A 97 8.82 -1.06 -7.87
C LEU A 97 8.31 -2.09 -8.88
N LEU A 98 8.85 -2.02 -10.09
CA LEU A 98 8.70 -3.09 -11.08
C LEU A 98 9.82 -4.11 -10.87
N ASN A 99 9.44 -5.33 -10.48
CA ASN A 99 10.40 -6.41 -10.31
C ASN A 99 10.78 -6.94 -11.71
N ARG A 100 12.08 -7.01 -11.99
CA ARG A 100 12.62 -7.54 -13.26
C ARG A 100 12.77 -9.04 -13.23
#